data_AF-A0AAQ4EU43-F1
#
_entry.id   AF-A0AAQ4EU43-F1
#
_cell.length_a   1.000
_cell.length_b   1.000
_cell.length_c   1.000
_cell.angle_alpha   90.00
_cell.angle_beta   90.00
_cell.angle_gamma   90.00
#
_symmetry.space_group_name_H-M   'P 1'
#
loop_
_entity.id
_entity.type
_entity.pdbx_description
1 polymer ?
#
loop_
_entity_poly.entity_id
_entity_poly.type
_entity_poly.pdbx_seq_one_letter_code
_entity_poly.pdbx_strand_id
1 'polypeptide(L)'
;MVPELAARCVAYVERYMEPDDVCPFLDYILTMGEDGVDGSAKAVLHNNGLFLLASKMFESCLHYTANYILDNVHNAPEMSVLQAVHACGHRQCLERGKVGGQPAGLRSVVRPFFLKLRFLVLTVTEFVRGPNVWGMLNAEESLAILCNIIEEDSLPMPTDFCTVRTQRA
;
A
#
# COMPACT_ATOMS: atom_id res chain seq x y z
N MET A 1 18.51 -16.98 -19.20
CA MET A 1 17.21 -17.43 -19.75
C MET A 1 17.28 -17.47 -21.27
N VAL A 2 16.57 -18.38 -21.93
CA VAL A 2 16.48 -18.39 -23.39
C VAL A 2 15.65 -17.17 -23.81
N PRO A 3 16.24 -16.18 -24.51
CA PRO A 3 15.60 -14.87 -24.73
C PRO A 3 14.30 -14.96 -25.52
N GLU A 4 14.18 -15.94 -26.41
CA GLU A 4 13.00 -16.15 -27.25
C GLU A 4 11.80 -16.72 -26.47
N LEU A 5 12.07 -17.54 -25.45
CA LEU A 5 11.03 -18.04 -24.55
C LEU A 5 10.58 -16.95 -23.58
N ALA A 6 11.52 -16.16 -23.06
CA ALA A 6 11.24 -15.03 -22.20
C ALA A 6 10.31 -14.02 -22.89
N ALA A 7 10.60 -13.67 -24.15
CA ALA A 7 9.75 -12.76 -24.93
C ALA A 7 8.31 -13.28 -25.12
N ARG A 8 8.13 -14.58 -25.33
CA ARG A 8 6.80 -15.19 -25.46
C ARG A 8 6.04 -15.24 -24.13
N CYS A 9 6.73 -15.50 -23.03
CA CYS A 9 6.15 -15.46 -21.69
C CYS A 9 5.70 -14.05 -21.33
N VAL A 10 6.53 -13.04 -21.62
CA VAL A 10 6.16 -11.62 -21.43
C VAL A 10 4.90 -11.30 -22.23
N ALA A 11 4.88 -11.55 -23.54
CA ALA A 11 3.71 -11.27 -24.39
C ALA A 11 2.43 -11.99 -23.93
N TYR A 12 2.55 -13.17 -23.31
CA TYR A 12 1.41 -13.86 -22.71
C TYR A 12 0.89 -13.14 -21.47
N VAL A 13 1.80 -12.75 -20.56
CA VAL A 13 1.45 -11.99 -19.35
C VAL A 13 0.81 -10.66 -19.72
N GLU A 14 1.35 -9.92 -20.68
CA GLU A 14 0.75 -8.64 -21.12
C GLU A 14 -0.69 -8.80 -21.63
N ARG A 15 -1.05 -9.97 -22.15
CA ARG A 15 -2.34 -10.21 -22.79
C ARG A 15 -3.40 -10.83 -21.87
N TYR A 16 -2.97 -11.52 -20.81
CA TYR A 16 -3.85 -12.30 -19.94
C TYR A 16 -3.68 -12.01 -18.45
N MET A 17 -2.90 -11.00 -18.06
CA MET A 17 -2.70 -10.66 -16.65
C MET A 17 -4.00 -10.18 -16.00
N GLU A 18 -4.43 -10.92 -14.98
CA GLU A 18 -5.56 -10.54 -14.12
C GLU A 18 -5.08 -9.74 -12.89
N PRO A 19 -5.96 -8.99 -12.21
CA PRO A 19 -5.59 -8.20 -11.04
C PRO A 19 -4.94 -9.02 -9.91
N ASP A 20 -5.31 -10.28 -9.75
CA ASP A 20 -4.76 -11.18 -8.73
C ASP A 20 -3.33 -11.64 -9.06
N ASP A 21 -2.96 -11.67 -10.35
CA ASP A 21 -1.63 -12.08 -10.80
C ASP A 21 -0.57 -10.98 -10.64
N VAL A 22 -1.00 -9.73 -10.47
CA VAL A 22 -0.11 -8.56 -10.39
C VAL A 22 0.82 -8.64 -9.18
N CYS A 23 0.33 -9.01 -7.99
CA CYS A 23 1.16 -9.06 -6.78
C CYS A 23 2.26 -10.14 -6.87
N PRO A 24 1.95 -11.41 -7.20
CA PRO A 24 2.98 -12.44 -7.41
C PRO A 24 3.97 -12.10 -8.51
N PHE A 25 3.48 -11.46 -9.59
CA PHE A 25 4.31 -11.05 -10.70
C PHE A 25 5.31 -9.94 -10.31
N LEU A 26 4.84 -8.93 -9.59
CA LEU A 26 5.71 -7.87 -9.07
C LEU A 26 6.69 -8.41 -8.03
N ASP A 27 6.26 -9.33 -7.15
CA ASP A 27 7.14 -10.01 -6.20
C ASP A 27 8.29 -10.72 -6.95
N TYR A 28 7.99 -11.40 -8.06
CA TYR A 28 9.00 -12.06 -8.89
C TYR A 28 9.96 -11.05 -9.54
N ILE A 29 9.44 -10.05 -10.24
CA ILE A 29 10.26 -9.08 -10.98
C ILE A 29 11.16 -8.28 -10.04
N LEU A 30 10.61 -7.78 -8.94
CA LEU A 30 11.33 -6.96 -7.98
C LEU A 30 12.37 -7.79 -7.19
N THR A 31 12.17 -9.11 -7.06
CA THR A 31 13.20 -10.02 -6.51
C THR A 31 14.31 -10.31 -7.51
N MET A 32 13.96 -10.55 -8.77
CA MET A 32 14.90 -11.01 -9.79
C MET A 32 15.66 -9.86 -10.47
N GLY A 33 15.21 -8.62 -10.31
CA GLY A 33 15.85 -7.43 -10.89
C GLY A 33 15.69 -7.36 -12.41
N GLU A 34 14.57 -7.85 -12.96
CA GLU A 34 14.30 -7.80 -14.39
C GLU A 34 13.76 -6.42 -14.79
N ASP A 35 14.58 -5.65 -15.51
CA ASP A 35 14.17 -4.37 -16.09
C ASP A 35 13.29 -4.61 -17.32
N GLY A 36 11.97 -4.38 -17.22
CA GLY A 36 11.18 -4.17 -18.45
C GLY A 36 9.71 -4.55 -18.49
N VAL A 37 9.11 -5.22 -17.50
CA VAL A 37 7.71 -5.70 -17.63
C VAL A 37 6.68 -4.87 -16.85
N ASP A 38 7.05 -3.64 -16.57
CA ASP A 38 6.32 -2.77 -15.68
C ASP A 38 5.07 -2.13 -16.33
N GLY A 39 5.03 -2.07 -17.66
CA GLY A 39 3.93 -1.44 -18.40
C GLY A 39 2.58 -2.12 -18.20
N SER A 40 2.54 -3.46 -18.22
CA SER A 40 1.29 -4.22 -18.08
C SER A 40 0.78 -4.24 -16.65
N ALA A 41 1.69 -4.39 -15.67
CA ALA A 41 1.34 -4.27 -14.26
C ALA A 41 0.80 -2.86 -13.94
N LYS A 42 1.45 -1.80 -14.47
CA LYS A 42 0.96 -0.41 -14.35
C LYS A 42 -0.40 -0.21 -14.99
N ALA A 43 -0.65 -0.77 -16.18
CA ALA A 43 -1.95 -0.67 -16.85
C ALA A 43 -3.07 -1.32 -16.02
N VAL A 44 -2.82 -2.50 -15.44
CA VAL A 44 -3.76 -3.18 -14.55
C VAL A 44 -3.94 -2.40 -13.23
N LEU A 45 -2.87 -1.87 -12.65
CA LEU A 45 -2.93 -1.01 -11.45
C LEU A 45 -3.76 0.25 -11.67
N HIS A 46 -3.64 0.87 -12.84
CA HIS A 46 -4.39 2.07 -13.19
C HIS A 46 -5.89 1.76 -13.37
N ASN A 47 -6.23 0.64 -14.01
CA ASN A 47 -7.62 0.32 -14.33
C ASN A 47 -8.36 -0.43 -13.20
N ASN A 48 -7.64 -1.21 -12.38
CA ASN A 48 -8.20 -2.11 -11.38
C ASN A 48 -7.57 -1.95 -10.00
N GLY A 49 -6.90 -0.83 -9.71
CA GLY A 49 -6.20 -0.59 -8.45
C GLY A 49 -7.06 -0.80 -7.21
N LEU A 50 -8.35 -0.44 -7.27
CA LEU A 50 -9.32 -0.70 -6.19
C LEU A 50 -9.52 -2.18 -5.89
N PHE A 51 -9.72 -2.99 -6.93
CA PHE A 51 -9.90 -4.44 -6.79
C PHE A 51 -8.63 -5.10 -6.26
N LEU A 52 -7.47 -4.63 -6.74
CA LEU A 52 -6.17 -5.14 -6.32
C LEU A 52 -5.90 -4.85 -4.83
N LEU A 53 -6.19 -3.64 -4.35
CA LEU A 53 -6.05 -3.26 -2.95
C LEU A 53 -6.98 -4.06 -2.02
N ALA A 54 -8.16 -4.45 -2.50
CA ALA A 54 -9.10 -5.30 -1.78
C ALA A 54 -8.77 -6.81 -1.89
N SER A 55 -7.80 -7.18 -2.72
CA SER A 55 -7.46 -8.58 -2.97
C SER A 55 -6.68 -9.19 -1.80
N LYS A 56 -6.89 -10.48 -1.57
CA LYS A 56 -6.09 -11.25 -0.60
C LYS A 56 -4.62 -11.35 -1.01
N MET A 57 -4.32 -11.16 -2.30
CA MET A 57 -2.96 -11.20 -2.83
C MET A 57 -2.15 -9.99 -2.35
N PHE A 58 -2.78 -8.82 -2.23
CA PHE A 58 -2.14 -7.65 -1.64
C PHE A 58 -1.84 -7.85 -0.14
N GLU A 59 -2.72 -8.51 0.61
CA GLU A 59 -2.46 -8.81 2.03
C GLU A 59 -1.22 -9.68 2.24
N SER A 60 -0.89 -10.55 1.28
CA SER A 60 0.26 -11.46 1.35
C SER A 60 1.51 -11.00 0.60
N CYS A 61 1.44 -9.86 -0.11
CA CYS A 61 2.57 -9.41 -0.93
C CYS A 61 3.74 -8.90 -0.09
N LEU A 62 4.92 -8.84 -0.72
CA LEU A 62 6.13 -8.39 -0.04
C LEU A 62 6.15 -6.88 0.15
N HIS A 63 6.90 -6.41 1.15
CA HIS A 63 6.92 -5.00 1.55
C HIS A 63 7.29 -4.07 0.39
N TYR A 64 8.24 -4.45 -0.46
CA TYR A 64 8.64 -3.64 -1.62
C TYR A 64 7.56 -3.61 -2.71
N THR A 65 6.78 -4.70 -2.87
CA THR A 65 5.65 -4.78 -3.81
C THR A 65 4.49 -3.92 -3.35
N ALA A 66 4.13 -3.99 -2.06
CA ALA A 66 3.19 -3.06 -1.46
C ALA A 66 3.64 -1.61 -1.67
N ASN A 67 4.92 -1.34 -1.46
CA ASN A 67 5.50 -0.01 -1.66
C ASN A 67 5.37 0.49 -3.11
N TYR A 68 5.61 -0.42 -4.07
CA TYR A 68 5.51 -0.16 -5.50
C TYR A 68 4.07 0.10 -5.94
N ILE A 69 3.14 -0.71 -5.46
CA ILE A 69 1.70 -0.57 -5.72
C ILE A 69 1.21 0.78 -5.18
N LEU A 70 1.59 1.16 -3.95
CA LEU A 70 1.19 2.44 -3.36
C LEU A 70 1.69 3.68 -4.12
N ASP A 71 2.79 3.57 -4.87
CA ASP A 71 3.29 4.65 -5.75
C ASP A 71 2.53 4.75 -7.07
N ASN A 72 2.01 3.62 -7.57
CA ASN A 72 1.43 3.52 -8.91
C ASN A 72 -0.10 3.36 -8.91
N VAL A 73 -0.74 3.27 -7.74
CA VAL A 73 -2.20 3.25 -7.64
C VAL A 73 -2.77 4.66 -7.82
N HIS A 74 -3.59 4.78 -8.86
CA HIS A 74 -4.35 5.97 -9.23
C HIS A 74 -5.85 5.72 -9.02
N ASN A 75 -6.64 6.79 -8.84
CA ASN A 75 -8.10 6.74 -8.73
C ASN A 75 -8.68 5.85 -7.61
N ALA A 76 -7.93 5.62 -6.53
CA ALA A 76 -8.40 4.90 -5.35
C ALA A 76 -8.74 5.87 -4.19
N PRO A 77 -9.89 5.73 -3.51
CA PRO A 77 -10.17 6.47 -2.28
C PRO A 77 -9.10 6.15 -1.24
N GLU A 78 -8.58 7.19 -0.57
CA GLU A 78 -7.49 7.01 0.39
C GLU A 78 -7.88 6.08 1.55
N MET A 79 -9.16 6.07 1.93
CA MET A 79 -9.70 5.16 2.94
C MET A 79 -9.48 3.68 2.56
N SER A 80 -9.66 3.31 1.29
CA SER A 80 -9.43 1.95 0.80
C SER A 80 -7.93 1.60 0.81
N VAL A 81 -7.08 2.56 0.46
CA VAL A 81 -5.61 2.40 0.51
C VAL A 81 -5.16 2.13 1.95
N LEU A 82 -5.68 2.92 2.90
CA LEU A 82 -5.40 2.77 4.33
C LEU A 82 -5.87 1.42 4.88
N GLN A 83 -7.07 0.97 4.49
CA GLN A 83 -7.58 -0.36 4.85
C GLN A 83 -6.69 -1.47 4.32
N ALA A 84 -6.26 -1.37 3.06
CA ALA A 84 -5.39 -2.35 2.44
C ALA A 84 -4.02 -2.43 3.14
N VAL A 85 -3.40 -1.28 3.44
CA VAL A 85 -2.13 -1.23 4.18
C VAL A 85 -2.29 -1.75 5.61
N HIS A 86 -3.39 -1.44 6.27
CA HIS A 86 -3.70 -2.02 7.58
C HIS A 86 -3.82 -3.55 7.53
N ALA A 87 -4.56 -4.08 6.55
CA ALA A 87 -4.74 -5.53 6.37
C ALA A 87 -3.41 -6.24 6.04
N CYS A 88 -2.63 -5.66 5.13
CA CYS A 88 -1.28 -6.14 4.79
C CYS A 88 -0.36 -6.11 6.02
N GLY A 89 -0.34 -5.01 6.77
CA GLY A 89 0.45 -4.87 7.99
C GLY A 89 0.06 -5.91 9.04
N HIS A 90 -1.24 -6.13 9.26
CA HIS A 90 -1.74 -7.15 10.18
C HIS A 90 -1.30 -8.56 9.78
N ARG A 91 -1.38 -8.89 8.48
CA ARG A 91 -0.93 -10.19 7.96
C ARG A 91 0.58 -10.37 8.15
N GLN A 92 1.37 -9.36 7.83
CA GLN A 92 2.83 -9.42 8.03
C GLN A 92 3.23 -9.54 9.50
N CYS A 93 2.50 -8.91 10.42
CA CYS A 93 2.68 -9.11 11.86
C CYS A 93 2.41 -10.57 12.26
N LEU A 94 1.34 -11.18 11.75
CA LEU A 94 1.01 -12.58 12.01
C LEU A 94 2.10 -13.53 11.47
N GLU A 95 2.57 -13.31 10.25
CA GLU A 95 3.64 -14.14 9.65
C GLU A 95 4.96 -14.00 10.43
N ARG A 96 5.36 -12.78 10.83
CA ARG A 96 6.56 -12.57 11.65
C ARG A 96 6.45 -13.18 13.05
N GLY A 97 5.26 -13.16 13.64
CA GLY A 97 4.98 -13.80 14.93
C GLY A 97 5.05 -15.33 14.88
N LYS A 98 4.68 -15.94 13.74
CA LYS A 98 4.84 -17.40 13.53
C LYS A 98 6.31 -17.83 13.42
N VAL A 99 7.19 -16.96 12.93
CA VAL A 99 8.63 -17.24 12.72
C VAL A 99 9.44 -17.11 14.02
N GLY A 100 8.79 -16.97 15.19
CA GLY A 100 9.45 -16.99 16.50
C GLY A 100 10.15 -15.69 16.90
N GLY A 101 9.88 -14.60 16.17
CA GLY A 101 10.31 -13.24 16.56
C GLY A 101 9.33 -12.60 17.55
N GLN A 102 9.83 -11.64 18.34
CA GLN A 102 8.97 -10.71 19.09
C GLN A 102 7.91 -10.13 18.15
N PRO A 103 6.63 -10.02 18.55
CA PRO A 103 5.60 -9.44 17.70
C PRO A 103 6.03 -8.02 17.34
N ALA A 104 6.44 -7.82 16.08
CA ALA A 104 6.66 -6.49 15.55
C ALA A 104 5.30 -5.78 15.65
N GLY A 105 5.19 -4.76 16.50
CA GLY A 105 3.94 -4.02 16.66
C GLY A 105 3.49 -3.49 15.30
N LEU A 106 2.19 -3.52 15.02
CA LEU A 106 1.60 -3.11 13.74
C LEU A 106 2.23 -1.82 13.21
N ARG A 107 2.38 -0.81 14.07
CA ARG A 107 3.07 0.46 13.79
C ARG A 107 4.44 0.28 13.11
N SER A 108 5.30 -0.62 13.58
CA SER A 108 6.64 -0.83 13.00
C SER A 108 6.60 -1.35 11.57
N VAL A 109 5.57 -2.14 11.23
CA VAL A 109 5.37 -2.70 9.89
C VAL A 109 4.77 -1.67 8.95
N VAL A 110 3.85 -0.83 9.44
CA VAL A 110 3.12 0.13 8.60
C VAL A 110 3.80 1.49 8.48
N ARG A 111 4.66 1.87 9.43
CA ARG A 111 5.35 3.16 9.47
C ARG A 111 6.11 3.49 8.17
N PRO A 112 6.79 2.55 7.48
CA PRO A 112 7.44 2.85 6.21
C PRO A 112 6.50 3.38 5.12
N PHE A 113 5.20 3.09 5.22
CA PHE A 113 4.20 3.54 4.26
C PHE A 113 3.60 4.92 4.59
N PHE A 114 3.88 5.50 5.77
CA PHE A 114 3.20 6.73 6.24
C PHE A 114 3.42 7.95 5.34
N LEU A 115 4.59 8.06 4.71
CA LEU A 115 4.86 9.11 3.71
C LEU A 115 3.99 8.99 2.45
N LYS A 116 3.46 7.79 2.20
CA LYS A 116 2.60 7.51 1.04
C LYS A 116 1.13 7.59 1.38
N LEU A 117 0.74 7.53 2.65
CA LEU A 117 -0.63 7.54 3.12
C LEU A 117 -1.12 8.97 3.39
N ARG A 118 -2.14 9.40 2.66
CA ARG A 118 -2.64 10.78 2.69
C ARG A 118 -3.75 10.96 3.74
N PHE A 119 -3.38 10.86 5.01
CA PHE A 119 -4.36 10.94 6.11
C PHE A 119 -5.21 12.23 6.09
N LEU A 120 -4.66 13.35 5.60
CA LEU A 120 -5.34 14.64 5.54
C LEU A 120 -6.47 14.71 4.49
N VAL A 121 -6.55 13.73 3.60
CA VAL A 121 -7.63 13.62 2.59
C VAL A 121 -8.91 13.05 3.21
N LEU A 122 -8.81 12.38 4.35
CA LEU A 122 -9.94 11.73 5.01
C LEU A 122 -10.89 12.73 5.64
N THR A 123 -12.16 12.36 5.71
CA THR A 123 -13.11 13.03 6.60
C THR A 123 -12.80 12.70 8.06
N VAL A 124 -13.19 13.60 8.97
CA VAL A 124 -13.10 13.38 10.43
C VAL A 124 -13.76 12.05 10.83
N THR A 125 -14.91 11.73 10.23
CA THR A 125 -15.65 10.49 10.51
C THR A 125 -14.91 9.25 10.07
N GLU A 126 -14.26 9.28 8.91
CA GLU A 126 -13.44 8.16 8.41
C GLU A 126 -12.21 7.97 9.28
N PHE A 127 -11.53 9.07 9.65
CA PHE A 127 -10.34 9.01 10.49
C PHE A 127 -10.63 8.41 11.87
N VAL A 128 -11.69 8.88 12.55
CA VAL A 128 -12.07 8.43 13.90
C VAL A 128 -12.52 6.96 13.91
N ARG A 129 -13.26 6.52 12.89
CA ARG A 129 -13.71 5.12 12.78
C ARG A 129 -12.65 4.15 12.26
N GLY A 130 -11.62 4.67 11.60
CA GLY A 130 -10.58 3.89 10.95
C GLY A 130 -9.21 4.08 11.62
N PRO A 131 -8.27 4.82 10.99
CA PRO A 131 -6.87 4.90 11.42
C PRO A 131 -6.65 5.19 12.91
N ASN A 132 -7.51 6.00 13.53
CA ASN A 132 -7.38 6.36 14.94
C ASN A 132 -7.53 5.17 15.90
N VAL A 133 -8.32 4.14 15.53
CA VAL A 133 -8.61 2.99 16.40
C VAL A 133 -7.86 1.71 16.00
N TRP A 134 -7.16 1.74 14.87
CA TRP A 134 -6.46 0.57 14.32
C TRP A 134 -5.11 0.27 14.98
N GLY A 135 -4.63 1.11 15.91
CA GLY A 135 -3.34 0.91 16.58
C GLY A 135 -2.13 1.12 15.67
N MET A 136 -2.31 1.83 14.55
CA MET A 136 -1.22 2.23 13.65
C MET A 136 -0.52 3.50 14.12
N LEU A 137 -1.24 4.38 14.83
CA LEU A 137 -0.81 5.71 15.26
C LEU A 137 -0.67 5.79 16.78
N ASN A 138 0.24 6.65 17.25
CA ASN A 138 0.33 7.03 18.65
C ASN A 138 -0.66 8.15 18.98
N ALA A 139 -1.00 8.36 20.26
CA ALA A 139 -1.97 9.38 20.67
C ALA A 139 -1.62 10.80 20.20
N GLU A 140 -0.34 11.18 20.25
CA GLU A 140 0.16 12.48 19.76
C GLU A 140 0.01 12.60 18.23
N GLU A 141 0.35 11.55 17.48
CA GLU A 141 0.22 11.51 16.02
C GLU A 141 -1.25 11.59 15.59
N SER A 142 -2.12 10.81 16.24
CA SER A 142 -3.56 10.82 16.00
C SER A 142 -4.17 12.20 16.27
N LEU A 143 -3.77 12.85 17.36
CA LEU A 143 -4.25 14.19 17.71
C LEU A 143 -3.81 15.22 16.66
N ALA A 144 -2.52 15.21 16.30
CA ALA A 144 -1.98 16.14 15.31
C ALA A 144 -2.70 15.99 13.95
N ILE A 145 -2.89 14.76 13.47
CA ILE A 145 -3.59 14.50 12.21
C ILE A 145 -5.05 14.95 12.29
N LEU A 146 -5.77 14.60 13.37
CA LEU A 146 -7.17 14.98 13.54
C LEU A 146 -7.36 16.49 13.56
N CYS A 147 -6.50 17.21 14.29
CA CYS A 147 -6.52 18.67 14.30
C CYS A 147 -6.32 19.24 12.90
N ASN A 148 -5.35 18.72 12.13
CA ASN A 148 -5.07 19.16 10.76
C ASN A 148 -6.14 18.81 9.72
N ILE A 149 -6.97 17.80 9.99
CA ILE A 149 -8.17 17.47 9.20
C ILE A 149 -9.29 18.49 9.49
N ILE A 150 -9.45 18.91 10.74
CA ILE A 150 -10.52 19.85 11.17
C ILE A 150 -10.18 21.28 10.77
N GLU A 151 -8.97 21.72 11.10
CA GLU A 151 -8.45 23.06 10.88
C GLU A 151 -7.03 22.94 10.31
N GLU A 152 -6.84 23.47 9.10
CA GLU A 152 -5.57 23.33 8.40
C GLU A 152 -4.43 24.01 9.17
N ASP A 153 -3.27 23.33 9.26
CA ASP A 153 -2.05 23.82 9.91
C ASP A 153 -2.21 24.21 11.40
N SER A 154 -3.23 23.67 12.08
CA SER A 154 -3.51 23.93 13.49
C SER A 154 -2.47 23.35 14.46
N LEU A 155 -1.92 22.18 14.14
CA LEU A 155 -0.82 21.55 14.86
C LEU A 155 0.31 21.17 13.89
N PRO A 156 1.58 21.17 14.34
CA PRO A 156 2.67 20.68 13.50
C PRO A 156 2.45 19.21 13.14
N MET A 157 2.54 18.88 11.85
CA MET A 157 2.43 17.51 11.36
C MET A 157 3.60 16.66 11.90
N PRO A 158 3.35 15.39 12.31
CA PRO A 158 4.42 14.53 12.78
C PRO A 158 5.44 14.23 11.66
N THR A 159 6.69 14.03 12.03
CA THR A 159 7.75 13.64 11.10
C THR A 159 7.44 12.29 10.44
N ASP A 160 7.79 12.12 9.17
CA ASP A 160 7.54 10.91 8.36
C ASP A 160 6.09 10.71 7.89
N PHE A 161 5.23 11.74 7.96
CA PHE A 161 3.86 11.68 7.44
C PHE A 161 3.68 12.47 6.15
N CYS A 162 2.76 11.98 5.31
CA CYS A 162 2.35 12.70 4.10
C CYS A 162 1.58 13.98 4.46
N THR A 163 1.93 15.10 3.83
CA THR A 163 1.25 16.40 3.97
C THR A 163 0.30 16.71 2.81
N VAL A 164 0.11 15.76 1.88
CA VAL A 164 -0.76 15.93 0.72
C VAL A 164 -2.23 15.87 1.13
N ARG A 165 -2.99 16.91 0.73
CA ARG A 165 -4.43 17.06 1.01
C ARG A 165 -5.33 16.70 -0.19
N THR A 166 -4.76 16.28 -1.32
CA THR A 166 -5.50 15.93 -2.54
C THR A 166 -5.70 14.43 -2.69
N GLN A 167 -6.88 14.04 -3.18
CA GLN A 167 -7.19 12.67 -3.59
C GLN A 167 -6.19 12.14 -4.64
N ARG A 168 -6.07 10.81 -4.75
CA ARG A 168 -5.26 10.18 -5.79
C ARG A 168 -5.93 10.38 -7.16
N ALA A 169 -5.33 11.25 -7.97
CA ALA A 169 -5.61 11.36 -9.40
C ALA A 169 -4.97 10.17 -10.13
#